data_AF-A0A168KJ44-F1
#
_entry.id   AF-A0A168KJ44-F1
#
_cell.length_a   1.000
_cell.length_b   1.000
_cell.length_c   1.000
_cell.angle_alpha   90.00
_cell.angle_beta   90.00
_cell.angle_gamma   90.00
#
_symmetry.space_group_name_H-M   'P 1'
#
loop_
_entity.id
_entity.type
_entity.pdbx_description
1 polymer ?
#
loop_
_entity_poly.entity_id
_entity_poly.type
_entity_poly.pdbx_seq_one_letter_code
_entity_poly.pdbx_strand_id
1 'polypeptide(L)'
;MNCLTPHERNELLKGYIDKAKINVTHIYLAQLLQEGFVDYILTVNFDNLMLRALAMFNIFPSTYDMAILKDLTTTTFKEKSVVYLHGQSHGLWLLNTPEEMSKVKTIIPRIFDSIKNERPWIFIGYSGEDPVFEHIKKLGRFDNSLYWITYNDESPTPQVERFISDPHTNAFLIKGYDSDSFMLKLNSELGLDQPRIVDKPFTALQDMLQEIVDVDEKEHFQGVKERLEIAKRQVSEAIQQYELGDVIADANSIEIEIDKLKKEIINLTIVKEYDKEKIMSIEEKVKGTNDNTLHELLSGLYYNWGNALNNLVKGKEGEEAEKLYQQAFEKYAKAVEIKPDKHEAYNNWGINLKKLAKSKEGKEAEELYQQAFEKYAKASE
;
A
#
# COMPACT_ATOMS: atom_id res chain seq x y z
N MET A 1 28.55 -20.19 7.29
CA MET A 1 28.00 -19.39 8.41
C MET A 1 28.89 -19.42 9.65
N ASN A 2 29.35 -20.58 10.14
CA ASN A 2 30.11 -20.66 11.41
C ASN A 2 31.45 -19.91 11.46
N CYS A 3 32.02 -19.52 10.31
CA CYS A 3 33.27 -18.74 10.24
C CYS A 3 33.07 -17.22 10.28
N LEU A 4 31.81 -16.74 10.32
CA LEU A 4 31.47 -15.33 10.29
C LEU A 4 30.96 -14.88 11.67
N THR A 5 31.33 -13.67 12.08
CA THR A 5 30.74 -13.04 13.28
C THR A 5 29.23 -12.86 13.12
N PRO A 6 28.45 -12.72 14.22
CA PRO A 6 27.03 -12.41 14.13
C PRO A 6 26.73 -11.19 13.27
N HIS A 7 27.59 -10.15 13.33
CA HIS A 7 27.42 -8.94 12.52
C HIS A 7 27.61 -9.21 11.03
N GLU A 8 28.71 -9.86 10.64
CA GLU A 8 28.99 -10.18 9.22
C GLU A 8 27.93 -11.12 8.62
N ARG A 9 27.42 -12.07 9.41
CA ARG A 9 26.30 -12.92 8.99
C ARG A 9 25.04 -12.10 8.72
N ASN A 10 24.71 -11.19 9.64
CA ASN A 10 23.54 -10.34 9.49
C ASN A 10 23.66 -9.41 8.28
N GLU A 11 24.83 -8.81 8.04
CA GLU A 11 25.07 -7.99 6.84
C GLU A 11 24.94 -8.80 5.55
N LEU A 12 25.53 -10.00 5.52
CA LEU A 12 25.45 -10.89 4.37
C LEU A 12 23.99 -11.28 4.07
N LEU A 13 23.27 -11.75 5.08
CA LEU A 13 21.86 -12.18 4.94
C LEU A 13 20.96 -11.02 4.52
N LYS A 14 21.17 -9.83 5.09
CA LYS A 14 20.38 -8.64 4.74
C LYS A 14 20.43 -8.35 3.25
N GLY A 15 21.61 -8.45 2.63
CA GLY A 15 21.76 -8.26 1.18
C GLY A 15 20.93 -9.24 0.33
N TYR A 16 20.73 -10.48 0.80
CA TYR A 16 19.86 -11.46 0.14
C TYR A 16 18.38 -11.17 0.38
N ILE A 17 18.01 -10.89 1.63
CA ILE A 17 16.62 -10.62 2.05
C ILE A 17 16.08 -9.39 1.31
N ASP A 18 16.86 -8.31 1.22
CA ASP A 18 16.44 -7.06 0.57
C ASP A 18 16.19 -7.22 -0.94
N LYS A 19 16.91 -8.16 -1.59
CA LYS A 19 16.78 -8.44 -3.02
C LYS A 19 15.73 -9.51 -3.35
N ALA A 20 15.26 -10.23 -2.33
CA ALA A 20 14.34 -11.34 -2.53
C ALA A 20 12.98 -10.87 -3.05
N LYS A 21 12.39 -11.67 -3.94
CA LYS A 21 11.11 -11.38 -4.61
C LYS A 21 10.11 -12.49 -4.34
N ILE A 22 8.84 -12.11 -4.28
CA ILE A 22 7.70 -13.02 -4.20
C ILE A 22 7.72 -13.88 -5.48
N ASN A 23 7.60 -15.20 -5.32
CA ASN A 23 7.45 -16.15 -6.43
C ASN A 23 6.01 -16.69 -6.49
N VAL A 24 5.74 -17.58 -7.44
CA VAL A 24 4.42 -18.19 -7.64
C VAL A 24 3.99 -18.97 -6.40
N THR A 25 4.89 -19.74 -5.79
CA THR A 25 4.62 -20.50 -4.55
C THR A 25 4.02 -19.61 -3.45
N HIS A 26 4.60 -18.43 -3.23
CA HIS A 26 4.11 -17.50 -2.20
C HIS A 26 2.69 -17.00 -2.49
N ILE A 27 2.39 -16.67 -3.76
CA ILE A 27 1.06 -16.18 -4.18
C ILE A 27 0.00 -17.25 -3.96
N TYR A 28 0.29 -18.49 -4.37
CA TYR A 28 -0.66 -19.59 -4.23
C TYR A 28 -0.82 -20.04 -2.78
N LEU A 29 0.25 -20.04 -1.97
CA LEU A 29 0.12 -20.28 -0.52
C LEU A 29 -0.75 -19.22 0.15
N ALA A 30 -0.63 -17.95 -0.25
CA ALA A 30 -1.45 -16.87 0.27
C ALA A 30 -2.94 -17.07 -0.09
N GLN A 31 -3.24 -17.49 -1.32
CA GLN A 31 -4.60 -17.86 -1.73
C GLN A 31 -5.13 -19.05 -0.91
N LEU A 32 -4.36 -20.13 -0.76
CA LEU A 32 -4.80 -21.30 0.01
C LEU A 32 -5.07 -20.95 1.49
N LEU A 33 -4.29 -20.04 2.08
CA LEU A 33 -4.54 -19.53 3.43
C LEU A 33 -5.84 -18.69 3.49
N GLN A 34 -6.07 -17.84 2.49
CA GLN A 34 -7.29 -17.02 2.37
C GLN A 34 -8.53 -17.91 2.35
N GLU A 35 -8.54 -18.87 1.42
CA GLU A 35 -9.63 -19.81 1.14
C GLU A 35 -9.81 -20.87 2.25
N GLY A 36 -8.87 -20.95 3.21
CA GLY A 36 -8.97 -21.84 4.38
C GLY A 36 -8.54 -23.28 4.11
N PHE A 37 -7.74 -23.52 3.06
CA PHE A 37 -7.10 -24.82 2.81
C PHE A 37 -5.81 -25.02 3.63
N VAL A 38 -5.24 -23.94 4.15
CA VAL A 38 -4.04 -23.96 4.99
C VAL A 38 -4.35 -23.28 6.32
N ASP A 39 -4.03 -23.97 7.42
CA ASP A 39 -4.16 -23.41 8.77
C ASP A 39 -2.88 -22.69 9.22
N TYR A 40 -1.72 -23.21 8.82
CA TYR A 40 -0.42 -22.78 9.32
C TYR A 40 0.63 -22.79 8.23
N ILE A 41 1.34 -21.67 8.08
CA ILE A 41 2.54 -21.59 7.24
C ILE A 41 3.75 -21.54 8.16
N LEU A 42 4.59 -22.55 8.08
CA LEU A 42 5.83 -22.62 8.86
C LEU A 42 7.01 -22.37 7.93
N THR A 43 7.90 -21.47 8.32
CA THR A 43 9.07 -21.11 7.52
C THR A 43 10.34 -21.10 8.35
N VAL A 44 11.41 -21.61 7.75
CA VAL A 44 12.80 -21.49 8.24
C VAL A 44 13.50 -20.28 7.62
N ASN A 45 12.87 -19.61 6.65
CA ASN A 45 13.44 -18.44 6.00
C ASN A 45 13.31 -17.21 6.90
N PHE A 46 14.26 -16.29 6.78
CA PHE A 46 14.26 -15.03 7.52
C PHE A 46 13.48 -13.91 6.82
N ASP A 47 13.25 -14.03 5.52
CA ASP A 47 12.59 -12.98 4.73
C ASP A 47 11.11 -12.82 5.07
N ASN A 48 10.53 -11.69 4.64
CA ASN A 48 9.12 -11.39 4.83
C ASN A 48 8.28 -11.69 3.59
N LEU A 49 8.74 -12.56 2.66
CA LEU A 49 8.06 -12.77 1.38
C LEU A 49 6.66 -13.35 1.55
N MET A 50 6.46 -14.28 2.48
CA MET A 50 5.11 -14.80 2.78
C MET A 50 4.18 -13.70 3.31
N LEU A 51 4.65 -12.82 4.19
CA LEU A 51 3.85 -11.69 4.69
C LEU A 51 3.55 -10.67 3.59
N ARG A 52 4.53 -10.40 2.70
CA ARG A 52 4.33 -9.52 1.55
C ARG A 52 3.32 -10.10 0.55
N ALA A 53 3.34 -11.41 0.34
CA ALA A 53 2.36 -12.10 -0.49
C ALA A 53 0.96 -12.01 0.12
N LEU A 54 0.80 -12.30 1.41
CA LEU A 54 -0.49 -12.17 2.10
C LEU A 54 -1.04 -10.73 2.08
N ALA A 55 -0.17 -9.72 2.18
CA ALA A 55 -0.57 -8.32 2.03
C ALA A 55 -1.16 -8.01 0.63
N MET A 56 -0.74 -8.72 -0.43
CA MET A 56 -1.34 -8.58 -1.77
C MET A 56 -2.79 -9.08 -1.82
N PHE A 57 -3.21 -9.90 -0.86
CA PHE A 57 -4.60 -10.35 -0.68
C PHE A 57 -5.33 -9.57 0.43
N ASN A 58 -4.74 -8.48 0.93
CA ASN A 58 -5.22 -7.71 2.09
C ASN A 58 -5.37 -8.56 3.37
N ILE A 59 -4.50 -9.55 3.55
CA ILE A 59 -4.51 -10.45 4.72
C ILE A 59 -3.34 -10.11 5.64
N PHE A 60 -3.67 -9.85 6.91
CA PHE A 60 -2.70 -9.60 7.97
C PHE A 60 -2.75 -10.73 9.00
N PRO A 61 -2.00 -11.83 8.79
CA PRO A 61 -2.07 -13.01 9.64
C PRO A 61 -1.46 -12.73 11.03
N SER A 62 -1.85 -13.54 12.02
CA SER A 62 -1.04 -13.66 13.22
C SER A 62 0.33 -14.20 12.84
N THR A 63 1.39 -13.52 13.29
CA THR A 63 2.76 -13.87 12.96
C THR A 63 3.52 -14.20 14.23
N TYR A 64 4.15 -15.37 14.27
CA TYR A 64 4.88 -15.87 15.42
C TYR A 64 6.36 -16.00 15.11
N ASP A 65 7.21 -15.33 15.88
CA ASP A 65 8.67 -15.45 15.80
C ASP A 65 9.15 -16.32 16.97
N MET A 66 9.63 -17.53 16.66
CA MET A 66 10.07 -18.49 17.68
C MET A 66 11.33 -18.03 18.41
N ALA A 67 12.16 -17.19 17.80
CA ALA A 67 13.42 -16.76 18.38
C ALA A 67 13.23 -15.80 19.58
N ILE A 68 12.05 -15.20 19.72
CA ILE A 68 11.68 -14.31 20.83
C ILE A 68 10.56 -14.88 21.72
N LEU A 69 9.82 -15.89 21.25
CA LEU A 69 8.71 -16.45 22.00
C LEU A 69 9.23 -17.22 23.21
N LYS A 70 8.93 -16.71 24.41
CA LYS A 70 9.39 -17.31 25.68
C LYS A 70 8.47 -18.43 26.16
N ASP A 71 7.18 -18.17 26.15
CA ASP A 71 6.15 -19.10 26.61
C ASP A 71 4.93 -19.07 25.69
N LEU A 72 4.36 -20.25 25.46
CA LEU A 72 3.04 -20.40 24.87
C LEU A 72 2.03 -20.30 25.99
N THR A 73 1.34 -19.17 26.08
CA THR A 73 0.30 -18.93 27.10
C THR A 73 -0.98 -19.73 26.81
N THR A 74 -1.14 -20.25 25.60
CA THR A 74 -2.26 -21.09 25.15
C THR A 74 -1.74 -22.39 24.52
N THR A 75 -2.56 -23.45 24.59
CA THR A 75 -2.23 -24.79 24.05
C THR A 75 -2.21 -24.84 22.51
N THR A 76 -2.74 -23.82 21.85
CA THR A 76 -2.82 -23.69 20.39
C THR A 76 -2.56 -22.24 20.00
N PHE A 77 -1.88 -22.03 18.86
CA PHE A 77 -1.72 -20.73 18.25
C PHE A 77 -2.76 -20.52 17.14
N LYS A 78 -3.07 -19.25 16.84
CA LYS A 78 -4.19 -18.87 15.99
C LYS A 78 -4.04 -19.50 14.60
N GLU A 79 -5.06 -20.17 14.10
CA GLU A 79 -5.14 -20.60 12.70
C GLU A 79 -5.02 -19.41 11.75
N LYS A 80 -4.68 -19.69 10.50
CA LYS A 80 -4.30 -18.72 9.47
C LYS A 80 -3.11 -17.86 9.91
N SER A 81 -2.07 -18.50 10.42
CA SER A 81 -0.86 -17.82 10.91
C SER A 81 0.42 -18.21 10.17
N VAL A 82 1.41 -17.33 10.27
CA VAL A 82 2.76 -17.54 9.76
C VAL A 82 3.74 -17.67 10.92
N VAL A 83 4.48 -18.77 10.96
CA VAL A 83 5.40 -19.12 12.05
C VAL A 83 6.82 -19.16 11.52
N TYR A 84 7.66 -18.29 12.06
CA TYR A 84 9.08 -18.18 11.76
C TYR A 84 9.89 -18.99 12.76
N LEU A 85 10.40 -20.13 12.32
CA LEU A 85 11.09 -21.10 13.18
C LEU A 85 12.52 -20.67 13.53
N HIS A 86 13.21 -19.98 12.61
CA HIS A 86 14.56 -19.45 12.83
C HIS A 86 14.59 -17.97 13.23
N GLY A 87 13.42 -17.32 13.30
CA GLY A 87 13.27 -15.89 13.53
C GLY A 87 13.10 -15.07 12.24
N GLN A 88 12.82 -13.78 12.39
CA GLN A 88 12.53 -12.87 11.27
C GLN A 88 13.65 -11.87 11.02
N SER A 89 13.77 -11.40 9.77
CA SER A 89 14.74 -10.37 9.34
C SER A 89 14.64 -9.05 10.12
N HIS A 90 13.43 -8.67 10.52
CA HIS A 90 13.17 -7.49 11.35
C HIS A 90 13.09 -7.84 12.85
N GLY A 91 13.29 -9.11 13.20
CA GLY A 91 13.31 -9.63 14.55
C GLY A 91 14.65 -9.39 15.25
N LEU A 92 14.67 -9.62 16.56
CA LEU A 92 15.86 -9.40 17.40
C LEU A 92 16.96 -10.45 17.17
N TRP A 93 16.59 -11.63 16.65
CA TRP A 93 17.47 -12.79 16.57
C TRP A 93 17.25 -13.54 15.25
N LEU A 94 18.34 -13.77 14.52
CA LEU A 94 18.39 -14.66 13.36
C LEU A 94 19.17 -15.91 13.79
N LEU A 95 18.46 -17.02 13.99
CA LEU A 95 19.05 -18.26 14.49
C LEU A 95 19.64 -19.05 13.31
N ASN A 96 20.97 -19.02 13.19
CA ASN A 96 21.68 -19.56 12.03
C ASN A 96 22.63 -20.72 12.38
N THR A 97 23.06 -20.83 13.64
CA THR A 97 23.91 -21.94 14.10
C THR A 97 23.14 -22.92 14.99
N PRO A 98 23.63 -24.17 15.14
CA PRO A 98 23.09 -25.11 16.11
C PRO A 98 23.03 -24.56 17.54
N GLU A 99 24.02 -23.76 17.94
CA GLU A 99 24.05 -23.11 19.26
C GLU A 99 22.94 -22.05 19.39
N GLU A 100 22.71 -21.25 18.36
CA GLU A 100 21.62 -20.26 18.35
C GLU A 100 20.25 -20.96 18.38
N MET A 101 20.11 -22.04 17.62
CA MET A 101 18.90 -22.88 17.58
C MET A 101 18.59 -23.57 18.92
N SER A 102 19.54 -23.60 19.87
CA SER A 102 19.26 -24.07 21.23
C SER A 102 18.18 -23.24 21.94
N LYS A 103 18.01 -21.97 21.56
CA LYS A 103 16.97 -21.07 22.10
C LYS A 103 15.56 -21.59 21.86
N VAL A 104 15.34 -22.25 20.73
CA VAL A 104 14.01 -22.71 20.30
C VAL A 104 13.80 -24.21 20.49
N LYS A 105 14.80 -24.90 21.06
CA LYS A 105 14.81 -26.36 21.26
C LYS A 105 13.64 -26.88 22.09
N THR A 106 13.12 -26.08 23.03
CA THR A 106 12.00 -26.45 23.90
C THR A 106 10.64 -26.02 23.35
N ILE A 107 10.59 -24.95 22.55
CA ILE A 107 9.33 -24.36 22.08
C ILE A 107 8.84 -24.95 20.77
N ILE A 108 9.74 -25.21 19.81
CA ILE A 108 9.38 -25.78 18.50
C ILE A 108 8.68 -27.14 18.64
N PRO A 109 9.13 -28.09 19.48
CA PRO A 109 8.41 -29.34 19.69
C PRO A 109 6.97 -29.14 20.18
N ARG A 110 6.76 -28.22 21.12
CA ARG A 110 5.42 -27.92 21.66
C ARG A 110 4.50 -27.37 20.58
N ILE A 111 5.03 -26.50 19.72
CA ILE A 111 4.31 -25.98 18.55
C ILE A 111 3.94 -27.12 17.64
N PHE A 112 4.90 -27.95 17.23
CA PHE A 112 4.64 -29.06 16.34
C PHE A 112 3.61 -30.04 16.91
N ASP A 113 3.73 -30.43 18.18
CA ASP A 113 2.74 -31.29 18.84
C ASP A 113 1.34 -30.67 18.83
N SER A 114 1.24 -29.35 19.00
CA SER A 114 -0.05 -28.63 18.97
C SER A 114 -0.68 -28.59 17.57
N ILE A 115 0.13 -28.72 16.51
CA ILE A 115 -0.36 -28.65 15.13
C ILE A 115 -0.22 -29.91 14.29
N LYS A 116 0.28 -31.00 14.87
CA LYS A 116 0.57 -32.20 14.11
C LYS A 116 -0.70 -32.91 13.63
N ASN A 117 -1.70 -33.00 14.48
CA ASN A 117 -2.88 -33.84 14.26
C ASN A 117 -3.93 -33.12 13.41
N GLU A 118 -4.88 -33.86 12.83
CA GLU A 118 -6.04 -33.29 12.09
C GLU A 118 -5.72 -32.59 10.76
N ARG A 119 -4.45 -32.51 10.34
CA ARG A 119 -4.08 -31.92 9.04
C ARG A 119 -2.94 -32.64 8.31
N PRO A 120 -2.94 -32.65 6.97
CA PRO A 120 -1.79 -33.08 6.20
C PRO A 120 -0.63 -32.11 6.36
N TRP A 121 0.59 -32.62 6.30
CA TRP A 121 1.81 -31.81 6.32
C TRP A 121 2.43 -31.78 4.93
N ILE A 122 2.75 -30.60 4.41
CA ILE A 122 3.41 -30.44 3.11
C ILE A 122 4.74 -29.74 3.32
N PHE A 123 5.83 -30.42 2.96
CA PHE A 123 7.18 -29.86 2.95
C PHE A 123 7.56 -29.50 1.52
N ILE A 124 7.84 -28.22 1.27
CA ILE A 124 8.12 -27.67 -0.06
C ILE A 124 9.26 -26.65 0.04
N GLY A 125 10.27 -26.78 -0.83
CA GLY A 125 11.44 -25.88 -0.80
C GLY A 125 12.30 -26.00 0.47
N TYR A 126 12.22 -27.14 1.17
CA TYR A 126 12.91 -27.40 2.42
C TYR A 126 13.87 -28.59 2.31
N SER A 127 15.14 -28.43 2.70
CA SER A 127 16.15 -29.48 2.58
C SER A 127 16.19 -30.47 3.75
N GLY A 128 15.66 -30.07 4.92
CA GLY A 128 15.77 -30.84 6.16
C GLY A 128 17.15 -30.84 6.80
N GLU A 129 18.08 -29.99 6.36
CA GLU A 129 19.47 -29.98 6.84
C GLU A 129 19.70 -29.22 8.14
N ASP A 130 18.69 -28.47 8.61
CA ASP A 130 18.81 -27.66 9.81
C ASP A 130 18.29 -28.38 11.07
N PRO A 131 18.63 -27.88 12.28
CA PRO A 131 18.25 -28.51 13.55
C PRO A 131 16.74 -28.67 13.79
N VAL A 132 15.87 -27.93 13.10
CA VAL A 132 14.40 -28.08 13.20
C VAL A 132 13.98 -29.50 12.78
N PHE A 133 14.65 -30.09 11.79
CA PHE A 133 14.29 -31.41 11.29
C PHE A 133 14.42 -32.52 12.35
N GLU A 134 15.34 -32.37 13.31
CA GLU A 134 15.47 -33.28 14.45
C GLU A 134 14.23 -33.29 15.35
N HIS A 135 13.49 -32.17 15.41
CA HIS A 135 12.23 -32.10 16.14
C HIS A 135 11.11 -32.77 15.35
N ILE A 136 11.07 -32.60 14.03
CA ILE A 136 10.07 -33.24 13.15
C ILE A 136 10.16 -34.76 13.24
N LYS A 137 11.37 -35.33 13.18
CA LYS A 137 11.59 -36.78 13.31
C LYS A 137 11.04 -37.37 14.62
N LYS A 138 11.00 -36.58 15.69
CA LYS A 138 10.53 -37.02 17.01
C LYS A 138 9.02 -36.98 17.17
N LEU A 139 8.30 -36.40 16.22
CA LEU A 139 6.84 -36.35 16.25
C LEU A 139 6.22 -37.73 16.08
N GLY A 140 6.90 -38.67 15.41
CA GLY A 140 6.35 -40.01 15.11
C GLY A 140 5.39 -39.97 13.92
N ARG A 141 4.33 -40.80 13.95
CA ARG A 141 3.40 -41.00 12.83
C ARG A 141 2.54 -39.77 12.50
N PHE A 142 2.40 -39.41 11.23
CA PHE A 142 1.49 -38.34 10.76
C PHE A 142 0.17 -38.94 10.30
N ASP A 143 -0.90 -38.83 11.10
CA ASP A 143 -2.15 -39.55 10.84
C ASP A 143 -2.85 -39.10 9.54
N ASN A 144 -2.72 -37.83 9.16
CA ASN A 144 -3.25 -37.29 7.90
C ASN A 144 -2.18 -37.16 6.80
N SER A 145 -1.12 -37.96 6.93
CA SER A 145 -0.01 -38.05 5.99
C SER A 145 0.90 -36.83 5.97
N LEU A 146 2.17 -37.10 5.63
CA LEU A 146 3.17 -36.10 5.32
C LEU A 146 3.55 -36.23 3.84
N TYR A 147 3.61 -35.11 3.12
CA TYR A 147 4.01 -35.03 1.73
C TYR A 147 5.30 -34.22 1.63
N TRP A 148 6.32 -34.83 1.05
CA TRP A 148 7.60 -34.17 0.80
C TRP A 148 7.78 -33.93 -0.68
N ILE A 149 7.79 -32.66 -1.07
CA ILE A 149 7.96 -32.23 -2.46
C ILE A 149 9.44 -32.02 -2.71
N THR A 150 10.02 -32.77 -3.64
CA THR A 150 11.44 -32.60 -4.03
C THR A 150 11.63 -31.40 -4.94
N TYR A 151 12.88 -31.05 -5.24
CA TYR A 151 13.18 -30.12 -6.33
C TYR A 151 13.33 -30.94 -7.63
N ASN A 152 12.31 -30.90 -8.48
CA ASN A 152 12.19 -31.75 -9.67
C ASN A 152 12.38 -33.22 -9.30
N ASP A 153 13.27 -33.94 -10.00
CA ASP A 153 13.57 -35.35 -9.76
C ASP A 153 14.73 -35.57 -8.76
N GLU A 154 15.24 -34.51 -8.13
CA GLU A 154 16.31 -34.63 -7.15
C GLU A 154 15.88 -35.47 -5.95
N SER A 155 16.80 -36.29 -5.45
CA SER A 155 16.55 -37.07 -4.26
C SER A 155 16.77 -36.19 -3.02
N PRO A 156 15.92 -36.32 -1.98
CA PRO A 156 16.12 -35.58 -0.76
C PRO A 156 17.41 -36.04 -0.07
N THR A 157 17.84 -35.31 0.97
CA THR A 157 19.04 -35.68 1.72
C THR A 157 18.89 -37.08 2.34
N PRO A 158 19.98 -37.84 2.56
CA PRO A 158 19.88 -39.22 3.05
C PRO A 158 19.12 -39.36 4.38
N GLN A 159 19.13 -38.33 5.22
CA GLN A 159 18.36 -38.31 6.46
C GLN A 159 16.85 -38.18 6.24
N VAL A 160 16.45 -37.36 5.26
CA VAL A 160 15.04 -37.18 4.88
C VAL A 160 14.54 -38.43 4.17
N GLU A 161 15.35 -39.01 3.28
CA GLU A 161 15.00 -40.25 2.58
C GLU A 161 14.73 -41.40 3.57
N ARG A 162 15.58 -41.56 4.59
CA ARG A 162 15.35 -42.54 5.67
C ARG A 162 14.08 -42.25 6.46
N PHE A 163 13.80 -40.98 6.76
CA PHE A 163 12.61 -40.58 7.51
C PHE A 163 11.32 -40.84 6.74
N ILE A 164 11.29 -40.55 5.44
CA ILE A 164 10.13 -40.78 4.57
C ILE A 164 9.92 -42.27 4.31
N SER A 165 11.00 -43.03 4.17
CA SER A 165 10.94 -44.47 3.91
C SER A 165 10.51 -45.30 5.14
N ASP A 166 10.46 -44.70 6.33
CA ASP A 166 9.97 -45.38 7.53
C ASP A 166 8.45 -45.57 7.45
N PRO A 167 7.93 -46.82 7.39
CA PRO A 167 6.50 -47.10 7.30
C PRO A 167 5.69 -46.56 8.48
N HIS A 168 6.34 -46.30 9.63
CA HIS A 168 5.68 -45.75 10.81
C HIS A 168 5.46 -44.23 10.72
N THR A 169 6.13 -43.53 9.81
CA THR A 169 5.97 -42.07 9.64
C THR A 169 4.67 -41.72 8.94
N ASN A 170 4.17 -42.57 8.03
CA ASN A 170 3.09 -42.25 7.08
C ASN A 170 3.44 -41.01 6.21
N ALA A 171 4.57 -41.10 5.51
CA ALA A 171 5.08 -40.05 4.64
C ALA A 171 5.16 -40.50 3.18
N PHE A 172 5.00 -39.55 2.26
CA PHE A 172 4.99 -39.76 0.82
C PHE A 172 5.95 -38.78 0.15
N LEU A 173 6.74 -39.30 -0.78
CA LEU A 173 7.65 -38.51 -1.61
C LEU A 173 6.97 -38.16 -2.94
N ILE A 174 6.97 -36.89 -3.30
CA ILE A 174 6.43 -36.40 -4.58
C ILE A 174 7.59 -35.80 -5.39
N LYS A 175 7.81 -36.36 -6.58
CA LYS A 175 8.88 -35.96 -7.51
C LYS A 175 8.33 -35.32 -8.79
N GLY A 176 9.22 -34.67 -9.55
CA GLY A 176 8.93 -34.11 -10.86
C GLY A 176 8.36 -32.68 -10.83
N TYR A 177 8.43 -32.02 -9.69
CA TYR A 177 7.96 -30.64 -9.50
C TYR A 177 9.02 -29.81 -8.80
N ASP A 178 9.16 -28.54 -9.17
CA ASP A 178 9.66 -27.53 -8.25
C ASP A 178 8.51 -26.96 -7.41
N SER A 179 8.80 -26.02 -6.51
CA SER A 179 7.77 -25.47 -5.63
C SER A 179 6.65 -24.76 -6.41
N ASP A 180 7.02 -24.00 -7.45
CA ASP A 180 6.08 -23.19 -8.22
C ASP A 180 5.14 -24.08 -9.06
N SER A 181 5.69 -25.04 -9.80
CA SER A 181 4.92 -26.00 -10.60
C SER A 181 4.04 -26.92 -9.74
N PHE A 182 4.50 -27.32 -8.56
CA PHE A 182 3.68 -28.08 -7.62
C PHE A 182 2.44 -27.27 -7.18
N MET A 183 2.62 -26.00 -6.80
CA MET A 183 1.51 -25.17 -6.34
C MET A 183 0.49 -24.91 -7.45
N LEU A 184 0.95 -24.70 -8.69
CA LEU A 184 0.06 -24.61 -9.86
C LEU A 184 -0.76 -25.89 -10.04
N LYS A 185 -0.11 -27.05 -9.95
CA LYS A 185 -0.79 -28.34 -10.07
C LYS A 185 -1.77 -28.57 -8.93
N LEU A 186 -1.38 -28.29 -7.69
CA LEU A 186 -2.23 -28.43 -6.51
C LEU A 186 -3.48 -27.55 -6.62
N ASN A 187 -3.34 -26.30 -7.04
CA ASN A 187 -4.48 -25.40 -7.25
C ASN A 187 -5.48 -25.95 -8.27
N SER A 188 -4.95 -26.49 -9.38
CA SER A 188 -5.77 -27.13 -10.41
C SER A 188 -6.49 -28.38 -9.92
N GLU A 189 -5.81 -29.23 -9.13
CA GLU A 189 -6.42 -30.46 -8.58
C GLU A 189 -7.47 -30.18 -7.50
N LEU A 190 -7.32 -29.07 -6.76
CA LEU A 190 -8.32 -28.58 -5.81
C LEU A 190 -9.52 -27.91 -6.50
N GLY A 191 -9.47 -27.70 -7.82
CA GLY A 191 -10.53 -27.03 -8.58
C GLY A 191 -10.68 -25.55 -8.22
N LEU A 192 -9.61 -24.92 -7.76
CA LEU A 192 -9.61 -23.51 -7.39
C LEU A 192 -9.37 -22.60 -8.60
N ASP A 193 -9.98 -21.43 -8.56
CA ASP A 193 -9.69 -20.37 -9.52
C ASP A 193 -8.23 -19.92 -9.42
N GLN A 194 -7.75 -19.24 -10.46
CA GLN A 194 -6.45 -18.59 -10.42
C GLN A 194 -6.45 -17.44 -9.38
N PRO A 195 -5.32 -17.13 -8.73
CA PRO A 195 -5.28 -16.06 -7.76
C PRO A 195 -5.74 -14.73 -8.38
N ARG A 196 -6.70 -14.04 -7.74
CA ARG A 196 -7.29 -12.79 -8.28
C ARG A 196 -6.25 -11.74 -8.63
N ILE A 197 -5.18 -11.61 -7.86
CA ILE A 197 -4.10 -10.65 -8.14
C ILE A 197 -3.37 -10.91 -9.48
N VAL A 198 -3.46 -12.13 -10.01
CA VAL A 198 -2.89 -12.54 -11.30
C VAL A 198 -3.95 -12.50 -12.40
N ASP A 199 -5.13 -13.07 -12.15
CA ASP A 199 -6.19 -13.24 -13.15
C ASP A 199 -7.06 -11.98 -13.33
N LYS A 200 -7.36 -11.28 -12.24
CA LYS A 200 -8.22 -10.09 -12.15
C LYS A 200 -7.57 -8.97 -11.32
N PRO A 201 -6.42 -8.44 -11.78
CA PRO A 201 -5.59 -7.51 -11.01
C PRO A 201 -6.28 -6.18 -10.69
N PHE A 202 -7.16 -5.68 -11.57
CA PHE A 202 -7.92 -4.45 -11.35
C PHE A 202 -9.09 -4.67 -10.38
N THR A 203 -9.75 -5.84 -10.44
CA THR A 203 -10.71 -6.22 -9.39
C THR A 203 -10.03 -6.29 -8.02
N ALA A 204 -8.85 -6.91 -7.93
CA ALA A 204 -8.08 -6.96 -6.68
C ALA A 204 -7.70 -5.55 -6.17
N LEU A 205 -7.35 -4.64 -7.08
CA LEU A 205 -7.09 -3.24 -6.73
C LEU A 205 -8.36 -2.48 -6.32
N GLN A 206 -9.51 -2.79 -6.93
CA GLN A 206 -10.80 -2.19 -6.57
C GLN A 206 -11.19 -2.57 -5.14
N ASP A 207 -11.06 -3.85 -4.78
CA ASP A 207 -11.33 -4.35 -3.42
C ASP A 207 -10.47 -3.57 -2.39
N MET A 208 -9.19 -3.31 -2.69
CA MET A 208 -8.31 -2.52 -1.82
C MET A 208 -8.75 -1.05 -1.70
N LEU A 209 -9.20 -0.43 -2.80
CA LEU A 209 -9.64 0.97 -2.79
C LEU A 209 -10.98 1.18 -2.07
N GLN A 210 -11.83 0.16 -2.00
CA GLN A 210 -13.12 0.21 -1.29
C GLN A 210 -12.97 0.24 0.23
N GLU A 211 -11.87 -0.30 0.76
CA GLU A 211 -11.56 -0.27 2.21
C GLU A 211 -11.06 1.11 2.70
N ILE A 212 -10.82 2.06 1.79
CA ILE A 212 -10.42 3.42 2.15
C ILE A 212 -11.65 4.20 2.61
N VAL A 213 -11.67 4.60 3.89
CA VAL A 213 -12.73 5.43 4.48
C VAL A 213 -12.94 6.70 3.66
N ASP A 214 -14.20 7.07 3.47
CA ASP A 214 -14.58 8.30 2.78
C ASP A 214 -13.92 9.52 3.44
N VAL A 215 -13.37 10.39 2.59
CA VAL A 215 -12.67 11.59 3.04
C VAL A 215 -13.69 12.71 3.24
N ASP A 216 -13.90 13.10 4.49
CA ASP A 216 -14.68 14.30 4.82
C ASP A 216 -14.05 15.54 4.16
N GLU A 217 -14.88 16.33 3.48
CA GLU A 217 -14.49 17.61 2.90
C GLU A 217 -14.33 18.68 4.00
N LYS A 218 -13.26 18.57 4.79
CA LYS A 218 -12.76 19.68 5.63
C LYS A 218 -11.77 20.51 4.81
N GLU A 219 -11.62 21.79 5.14
CA GLU A 219 -10.75 22.75 4.41
C GLU A 219 -9.32 22.23 4.12
N HIS A 220 -8.79 21.29 4.92
CA HIS A 220 -7.46 20.72 4.72
C HIS A 220 -7.39 19.49 3.78
N PHE A 221 -8.54 18.96 3.34
CA PHE A 221 -8.62 17.79 2.44
C PHE A 221 -9.18 18.13 1.05
N GLN A 222 -9.27 19.41 0.70
CA GLN A 222 -9.81 19.87 -0.57
C GLN A 222 -9.07 19.20 -1.75
N GLY A 223 -9.81 18.40 -2.54
CA GLY A 223 -9.28 17.67 -3.69
C GLY A 223 -8.80 16.24 -3.41
N VAL A 224 -8.62 15.81 -2.15
CA VAL A 224 -8.22 14.42 -1.85
C VAL A 224 -9.34 13.44 -2.20
N LYS A 225 -10.60 13.78 -1.87
CA LYS A 225 -11.77 13.02 -2.24
C LYS A 225 -11.89 12.87 -3.77
N GLU A 226 -11.83 13.97 -4.51
CA GLU A 226 -11.87 13.94 -5.98
C GLU A 226 -10.75 13.05 -6.56
N ARG A 227 -9.55 13.11 -6.00
CA ARG A 227 -8.43 12.25 -6.44
C ARG A 227 -8.71 10.76 -6.21
N LEU A 228 -9.33 10.41 -5.09
CA LEU A 228 -9.73 9.04 -4.78
C LEU A 228 -10.87 8.57 -5.70
N GLU A 229 -11.86 9.41 -5.95
CA GLU A 229 -12.97 9.10 -6.87
C GLU A 229 -12.48 8.90 -8.31
N ILE A 230 -11.54 9.73 -8.79
CA ILE A 230 -10.88 9.49 -10.07
C ILE A 230 -10.17 8.13 -10.08
N ALA A 231 -9.45 7.76 -9.02
CA ALA A 231 -8.77 6.48 -8.96
C ALA A 231 -9.75 5.29 -8.97
N LYS A 232 -10.81 5.34 -8.17
CA LYS A 232 -11.87 4.32 -8.13
C LYS A 232 -12.55 4.16 -9.50
N ARG A 233 -12.85 5.27 -10.18
CA ARG A 233 -13.43 5.25 -11.53
C ARG A 233 -12.47 4.64 -12.55
N GLN A 234 -11.21 5.08 -12.59
CA GLN A 234 -10.19 4.56 -13.51
C GLN A 234 -9.96 3.05 -13.34
N VAL A 235 -9.99 2.54 -12.10
CA VAL A 235 -9.92 1.10 -11.85
C VAL A 235 -11.16 0.38 -12.35
N SER A 236 -12.35 0.96 -12.14
CA SER A 236 -13.60 0.38 -12.63
C SER A 236 -13.66 0.30 -14.16
N GLU A 237 -13.18 1.34 -14.86
CA GLU A 237 -13.02 1.33 -16.32
C GLU A 237 -12.02 0.26 -16.77
N ALA A 238 -10.89 0.12 -16.07
CA ALA A 238 -9.90 -0.92 -16.38
C ALA A 238 -10.45 -2.34 -16.21
N ILE A 239 -11.33 -2.59 -15.22
CA ILE A 239 -12.02 -3.87 -15.06
C ILE A 239 -12.89 -4.17 -16.28
N GLN A 240 -13.75 -3.24 -16.69
CA GLN A 240 -14.62 -3.42 -17.85
C GLN A 240 -13.79 -3.72 -19.12
N GLN A 241 -12.72 -2.93 -19.34
CA GLN A 241 -11.89 -3.05 -20.53
C GLN A 241 -11.05 -4.33 -20.58
N TYR A 242 -10.32 -4.63 -19.50
CA TYR A 242 -9.27 -5.67 -19.53
C TYR A 242 -9.69 -7.00 -18.90
N GLU A 243 -10.68 -7.01 -18.01
CA GLU A 243 -11.12 -8.23 -17.33
C GLU A 243 -12.45 -8.76 -17.86
N LEU A 244 -13.37 -7.87 -18.26
CA LEU A 244 -14.66 -8.26 -18.87
C LEU A 244 -14.63 -8.26 -20.40
N GLY A 245 -13.64 -7.61 -21.01
CA GLY A 245 -13.48 -7.55 -22.46
C GLY A 245 -14.44 -6.58 -23.15
N ASP A 246 -15.06 -5.67 -22.41
CA ASP A 246 -15.92 -4.65 -22.96
C ASP A 246 -15.08 -3.61 -23.71
N VAL A 247 -15.46 -3.34 -24.96
CA VAL A 247 -14.88 -2.22 -25.70
C VAL A 247 -15.52 -0.94 -25.17
N ILE A 248 -14.89 -0.36 -24.14
CA ILE A 248 -15.12 1.05 -23.82
C ILE A 248 -14.59 1.81 -25.04
N ALA A 249 -15.50 2.22 -25.92
CA ALA A 249 -15.21 3.03 -27.10
C ALA A 249 -14.58 4.34 -26.64
N ASP A 250 -13.25 4.37 -26.64
CA ASP A 250 -12.39 5.39 -26.05
C ASP A 250 -12.77 5.71 -24.59
N ALA A 251 -11.93 5.31 -23.63
CA ALA A 251 -11.78 6.17 -22.44
C ALA A 251 -11.41 7.55 -23.01
N ASN A 252 -12.40 8.44 -23.07
CA ASN A 252 -12.38 9.63 -23.91
C ASN A 252 -11.04 10.32 -23.62
N SER A 253 -10.15 10.48 -24.60
CA SER A 253 -8.80 11.03 -24.36
C SER A 253 -8.86 12.35 -23.58
N ILE A 254 -9.95 13.07 -23.81
CA ILE A 254 -10.40 14.28 -23.11
C ILE A 254 -10.63 14.04 -21.60
N GLU A 255 -11.31 12.98 -21.20
CA GLU A 255 -11.59 12.65 -19.79
C GLU A 255 -10.31 12.28 -19.04
N ILE A 256 -9.42 11.52 -19.67
CA ILE A 256 -8.08 11.22 -19.12
C ILE A 256 -7.26 12.52 -18.95
N GLU A 257 -7.37 13.46 -19.90
CA GLU A 257 -6.71 14.75 -19.81
C GLU A 257 -7.30 15.62 -18.69
N ILE A 258 -8.63 15.65 -18.56
CA ILE A 258 -9.34 16.32 -17.45
C ILE A 258 -8.88 15.76 -16.11
N ASP A 259 -8.80 14.45 -15.94
CA ASP A 259 -8.32 13.80 -14.71
C ASP A 259 -6.89 14.20 -14.35
N LYS A 260 -6.01 14.29 -15.35
CA LYS A 260 -4.63 14.73 -15.17
C LYS A 260 -4.59 16.18 -14.69
N LEU A 261 -5.37 17.06 -15.33
CA LEU A 261 -5.47 18.47 -14.93
C LEU A 261 -6.02 18.62 -13.51
N LYS A 262 -7.07 17.87 -13.14
CA LYS A 262 -7.60 17.85 -11.78
C LYS A 262 -6.51 17.47 -10.78
N LYS A 263 -5.82 16.34 -11.01
CA LYS A 263 -4.72 15.85 -10.15
C LYS A 263 -3.58 16.87 -10.02
N GLU A 264 -3.24 17.56 -11.11
CA GLU A 264 -2.19 18.58 -11.13
C GLU A 264 -2.57 19.82 -10.31
N ILE A 265 -3.79 20.32 -10.47
CA ILE A 265 -4.34 21.45 -9.70
C ILE A 265 -4.39 21.11 -8.20
N ILE A 266 -4.87 19.90 -7.87
CA ILE A 266 -4.93 19.41 -6.48
C ILE A 266 -3.52 19.38 -5.89
N ASN A 267 -2.53 18.89 -6.63
CA ASN A 267 -1.15 18.84 -6.16
C ASN A 267 -0.61 20.25 -5.85
N LEU A 268 -0.72 21.20 -6.79
CA LEU A 268 -0.26 22.59 -6.60
C LEU A 268 -0.91 23.24 -5.38
N THR A 269 -2.20 22.98 -5.15
CA THR A 269 -2.95 23.47 -4.00
C THR A 269 -2.42 22.91 -2.68
N ILE A 270 -2.15 21.60 -2.62
CA ILE A 270 -1.64 20.92 -1.42
C ILE A 270 -0.23 21.39 -1.06
N VAL A 271 0.68 21.43 -2.06
CA VAL A 271 2.08 21.82 -1.82
C VAL A 271 2.24 23.33 -1.66
N LYS A 272 1.22 24.12 -2.02
CA LYS A 272 1.22 25.60 -2.00
C LYS A 272 2.34 26.20 -2.86
N GLU A 273 2.67 25.52 -3.95
CA GLU A 273 3.64 25.99 -4.95
C GLU A 273 2.87 26.59 -6.12
N TYR A 274 2.98 27.91 -6.30
CA TYR A 274 2.23 28.65 -7.30
C TYR A 274 3.12 29.16 -8.43
N ASP A 275 3.60 28.23 -9.26
CA ASP A 275 4.33 28.57 -10.48
C ASP A 275 3.39 29.22 -11.51
N LYS A 276 3.69 30.46 -11.89
CA LYS A 276 2.82 31.26 -12.76
C LYS A 276 2.68 30.66 -14.16
N GLU A 277 3.78 30.22 -14.77
CA GLU A 277 3.77 29.73 -16.15
C GLU A 277 2.97 28.41 -16.23
N LYS A 278 3.19 27.55 -15.24
CA LYS A 278 2.45 26.29 -15.11
C LYS A 278 0.96 26.50 -14.90
N ILE A 279 0.57 27.39 -13.98
CA ILE A 279 -0.85 27.68 -13.72
C ILE A 279 -1.53 28.29 -14.96
N MET A 280 -0.85 29.18 -15.68
CA MET A 280 -1.39 29.73 -16.94
C MET A 280 -1.57 28.68 -18.02
N SER A 281 -0.61 27.74 -18.15
CA SER A 281 -0.73 26.61 -19.08
C SER A 281 -1.93 25.72 -18.75
N ILE A 282 -2.17 25.46 -17.45
CA ILE A 282 -3.34 24.73 -16.98
C ILE A 282 -4.63 25.50 -17.30
N GLU A 283 -4.70 26.81 -17.01
CA GLU A 283 -5.87 27.64 -17.29
C GLU A 283 -6.27 27.58 -18.77
N GLU A 284 -5.30 27.68 -19.69
CA GLU A 284 -5.58 27.58 -21.13
C GLU A 284 -6.19 26.24 -21.53
N LYS A 285 -5.72 25.14 -20.94
CA LYS A 285 -6.30 23.81 -21.18
C LYS A 285 -7.70 23.67 -20.59
N VAL A 286 -7.94 24.23 -19.40
CA VAL A 286 -9.24 24.17 -18.72
C VAL A 286 -10.32 24.92 -19.51
N LYS A 287 -10.00 26.07 -20.13
CA LYS A 287 -10.95 26.85 -20.94
C LYS A 287 -11.63 26.07 -22.07
N GLY A 288 -10.98 25.03 -22.60
CA GLY A 288 -11.53 24.17 -23.64
C GLY A 288 -12.45 23.05 -23.14
N THR A 289 -12.67 22.95 -21.82
CA THR A 289 -13.41 21.87 -21.19
C THR A 289 -14.74 22.35 -20.61
N ASN A 290 -15.70 21.44 -20.43
CA ASN A 290 -17.00 21.73 -19.78
C ASN A 290 -17.14 21.02 -18.41
N ASP A 291 -16.03 20.70 -17.74
CA ASP A 291 -16.05 19.99 -16.45
C ASP A 291 -16.13 20.98 -15.28
N ASN A 292 -17.28 21.04 -14.61
CA ASN A 292 -17.54 21.98 -13.51
C ASN A 292 -16.57 21.82 -12.34
N THR A 293 -16.23 20.57 -11.98
CA THR A 293 -15.32 20.28 -10.88
C THR A 293 -13.90 20.78 -11.17
N LEU A 294 -13.44 20.65 -12.41
CA LEU A 294 -12.15 21.16 -12.86
C LEU A 294 -12.09 22.69 -12.79
N HIS A 295 -13.16 23.38 -13.18
CA HIS A 295 -13.28 24.84 -13.05
C HIS A 295 -13.29 25.27 -11.58
N GLU A 296 -13.99 24.53 -10.73
CA GLU A 296 -14.01 24.79 -9.29
C GLU A 296 -12.63 24.63 -8.65
N LEU A 297 -11.91 23.57 -9.01
CA LEU A 297 -10.54 23.34 -8.56
C LEU A 297 -9.60 24.46 -9.03
N LEU A 298 -9.68 24.89 -10.29
CA LEU A 298 -8.86 25.98 -10.82
C LEU A 298 -9.15 27.31 -10.12
N SER A 299 -10.44 27.61 -9.90
CA SER A 299 -10.85 28.77 -9.12
C SER A 299 -10.32 28.69 -7.67
N GLY A 300 -10.37 27.51 -7.06
CA GLY A 300 -9.76 27.24 -5.75
C GLY A 300 -8.26 27.48 -5.71
N LEU A 301 -7.53 27.04 -6.74
CA LEU A 301 -6.10 27.27 -6.86
C LEU A 301 -5.76 28.76 -6.91
N TYR A 302 -6.50 29.54 -7.71
CA TYR A 302 -6.33 30.99 -7.78
C TYR A 302 -6.66 31.68 -6.45
N TYR A 303 -7.74 31.28 -5.79
CA TYR A 303 -8.08 31.78 -4.45
C TYR A 303 -6.97 31.50 -3.43
N ASN A 304 -6.45 30.27 -3.40
CA ASN A 304 -5.39 29.86 -2.48
C ASN A 304 -4.05 30.56 -2.79
N TRP A 305 -3.76 30.81 -4.07
CA TRP A 305 -2.63 31.64 -4.47
C TRP A 305 -2.75 33.07 -3.95
N GLY A 306 -3.92 33.69 -4.09
CA GLY A 306 -4.21 35.02 -3.53
C GLY A 306 -4.01 35.06 -2.01
N ASN A 307 -4.45 34.02 -1.30
CA ASN A 307 -4.24 33.89 0.15
C ASN A 307 -2.75 33.74 0.50
N ALA A 308 -1.99 32.98 -0.28
CA ALA A 308 -0.56 32.82 -0.08
C ALA A 308 0.20 34.14 -0.27
N LEU A 309 -0.10 34.90 -1.32
CA LEU A 309 0.46 36.23 -1.56
C LEU A 309 0.15 37.20 -0.41
N ASN A 310 -1.09 37.19 0.09
CA ASN A 310 -1.48 37.98 1.25
C ASN A 310 -0.72 37.60 2.53
N ASN A 311 -0.42 36.31 2.72
CA ASN A 311 0.40 35.88 3.85
C ASN A 311 1.84 36.41 3.76
N LEU A 312 2.40 36.56 2.55
CA LEU A 312 3.72 37.15 2.32
C LEU A 312 3.78 38.65 2.61
N VAL A 313 2.64 39.34 2.66
CA VAL A 313 2.58 40.77 3.05
C VAL A 313 3.01 40.97 4.51
N LYS A 314 2.87 39.94 5.36
CA LYS A 314 3.26 40.04 6.77
C LYS A 314 4.77 40.34 6.88
N GLY A 315 5.11 41.50 7.42
CA GLY A 315 6.50 41.96 7.57
C GLY A 315 7.03 42.73 6.35
N LYS A 316 6.18 43.08 5.39
CA LYS A 316 6.47 43.99 4.27
C LYS A 316 5.71 45.30 4.47
N GLU A 317 6.28 46.41 4.00
CA GLU A 317 5.68 47.75 4.12
C GLU A 317 5.86 48.55 2.83
N GLY A 318 5.14 49.66 2.70
CA GLY A 318 5.22 50.57 1.56
C GLY A 318 4.88 49.89 0.22
N GLU A 319 5.64 50.24 -0.82
CA GLU A 319 5.41 49.79 -2.20
C GLU A 319 5.46 48.27 -2.35
N GLU A 320 6.28 47.57 -1.57
CA GLU A 320 6.40 46.11 -1.64
C GLU A 320 5.11 45.43 -1.15
N ALA A 321 4.54 45.91 -0.04
CA ALA A 321 3.27 45.42 0.48
C ALA A 321 2.11 45.70 -0.50
N GLU A 322 2.08 46.92 -1.06
CA GLU A 322 1.07 47.31 -2.04
C GLU A 322 1.11 46.44 -3.30
N LYS A 323 2.30 46.15 -3.82
CA LYS A 323 2.48 45.25 -4.97
C LYS A 323 1.97 43.84 -4.69
N LEU A 324 2.24 43.30 -3.51
CA LEU A 324 1.74 41.98 -3.10
C LEU A 324 0.21 41.97 -2.93
N TYR A 325 -0.38 43.04 -2.40
CA TYR A 325 -1.84 43.18 -2.34
C TYR A 325 -2.46 43.21 -3.73
N GLN A 326 -1.91 43.99 -4.66
CA GLN A 326 -2.40 44.05 -6.03
C GLN A 326 -2.32 42.69 -6.72
N GLN A 327 -1.20 41.98 -6.58
CA GLN A 327 -1.08 40.61 -7.10
C GLN A 327 -2.12 39.67 -6.48
N ALA A 328 -2.38 39.77 -5.18
CA ALA A 328 -3.42 38.97 -4.53
C ALA A 328 -4.82 39.29 -5.08
N PHE A 329 -5.12 40.57 -5.32
CA PHE A 329 -6.39 41.01 -5.92
C PHE A 329 -6.57 40.47 -7.33
N GLU A 330 -5.52 40.45 -8.15
CA GLU A 330 -5.54 39.81 -9.47
C GLU A 330 -5.91 38.32 -9.37
N LYS A 331 -5.40 37.61 -8.35
CA LYS A 331 -5.73 36.18 -8.16
C LYS A 331 -7.16 35.97 -7.67
N TYR A 332 -7.67 36.80 -6.76
CA TYR A 332 -9.09 36.74 -6.39
C TYR A 332 -10.00 37.09 -7.56
N ALA A 333 -9.64 38.07 -8.38
CA ALA A 333 -10.36 38.42 -9.59
C ALA A 333 -10.45 37.23 -10.55
N LYS A 334 -9.33 36.53 -10.78
CA LYS A 334 -9.29 35.30 -11.57
C LYS A 334 -10.15 34.18 -10.97
N ALA A 335 -10.12 34.00 -9.66
CA ALA A 335 -10.94 32.98 -8.99
C ALA A 335 -12.44 33.21 -9.23
N VAL A 336 -12.92 34.45 -9.11
CA VAL A 336 -14.33 34.79 -9.29
C VAL A 336 -14.74 34.95 -10.76
N GLU A 337 -13.79 35.20 -11.67
CA GLU A 337 -14.02 35.12 -13.12
C GLU A 337 -14.37 33.68 -13.53
N ILE A 338 -13.68 32.70 -12.95
CA ILE A 338 -13.90 31.27 -13.22
C ILE A 338 -15.15 30.74 -12.49
N LYS A 339 -15.34 31.13 -11.23
CA LYS A 339 -16.46 30.70 -10.39
C LYS A 339 -17.08 31.92 -9.68
N PRO A 340 -18.11 32.55 -10.28
CA PRO A 340 -18.71 33.78 -9.75
C PRO A 340 -19.31 33.66 -8.34
N ASP A 341 -19.76 32.48 -7.94
CA ASP A 341 -20.33 32.17 -6.62
C ASP A 341 -19.27 31.82 -5.56
N LYS A 342 -17.99 32.12 -5.79
CA LYS A 342 -16.93 31.87 -4.80
C LYS A 342 -16.86 32.97 -3.73
N HIS A 343 -17.83 32.95 -2.82
CA HIS A 343 -18.00 33.96 -1.77
C HIS A 343 -16.74 34.15 -0.91
N GLU A 344 -15.96 33.09 -0.65
CA GLU A 344 -14.72 33.17 0.14
C GLU A 344 -13.66 34.05 -0.54
N ALA A 345 -13.60 34.01 -1.87
CA ALA A 345 -12.67 34.86 -2.63
C ALA A 345 -13.08 36.33 -2.53
N TYR A 346 -14.37 36.64 -2.63
CA TYR A 346 -14.86 38.01 -2.42
C TYR A 346 -14.62 38.51 -1.01
N ASN A 347 -14.91 37.68 0.01
CA ASN A 347 -14.71 38.05 1.41
C ASN A 347 -13.23 38.33 1.71
N ASN A 348 -12.30 37.45 1.30
CA ASN A 348 -10.87 37.66 1.52
C ASN A 348 -10.32 38.83 0.72
N TRP A 349 -10.84 39.07 -0.48
CA TRP A 349 -10.51 40.26 -1.26
C TRP A 349 -10.91 41.54 -0.51
N GLY A 350 -12.15 41.62 0.01
CA GLY A 350 -12.62 42.74 0.83
C GLY A 350 -11.78 42.94 2.11
N ILE A 351 -11.38 41.85 2.78
CA ILE A 351 -10.52 41.91 3.96
C ILE A 351 -9.16 42.54 3.62
N ASN A 352 -8.59 42.16 2.48
CA ASN A 352 -7.26 42.62 2.07
C ASN A 352 -7.30 44.06 1.53
N LEU A 353 -8.37 44.46 0.83
CA LEU A 353 -8.64 45.86 0.47
C LEU A 353 -8.72 46.74 1.73
N LYS A 354 -9.45 46.29 2.76
CA LYS A 354 -9.54 46.98 4.05
C LYS A 354 -8.16 47.13 4.72
N LYS A 355 -7.30 46.12 4.62
CA LYS A 355 -5.94 46.20 5.18
C LYS A 355 -5.06 47.20 4.43
N LEU A 356 -5.12 47.23 3.10
CA LEU A 356 -4.39 48.21 2.29
C LEU A 356 -4.92 49.63 2.52
N ALA A 357 -6.25 49.81 2.65
CA ALA A 357 -6.86 51.11 2.96
C ALA A 357 -6.33 51.71 4.26
N LYS A 358 -6.03 50.88 5.27
CA LYS A 358 -5.45 51.33 6.55
C LYS A 358 -4.03 51.87 6.44
N SER A 359 -3.29 51.54 5.37
CA SER A 359 -1.95 52.08 5.12
C SER A 359 -1.95 53.27 4.15
N LYS A 360 -3.11 53.76 3.74
CA LYS A 360 -3.28 54.89 2.82
C LYS A 360 -4.02 56.03 3.53
N GLU A 361 -3.97 57.22 2.96
CA GLU A 361 -4.62 58.42 3.50
C GLU A 361 -5.50 59.10 2.45
N GLY A 362 -6.48 59.87 2.92
CA GLY A 362 -7.36 60.67 2.08
C GLY A 362 -8.17 59.84 1.08
N LYS A 363 -8.27 60.33 -0.16
CA LYS A 363 -9.14 59.76 -1.19
C LYS A 363 -8.79 58.31 -1.55
N GLU A 364 -7.51 57.96 -1.57
CA GLU A 364 -7.07 56.59 -1.88
C GLU A 364 -7.61 55.57 -0.85
N ALA A 365 -7.62 55.94 0.44
CA ALA A 365 -8.17 55.10 1.48
C ALA A 365 -9.70 54.95 1.34
N GLU A 366 -10.41 56.04 1.06
CA GLU A 366 -11.86 56.05 0.84
C GLU A 366 -12.27 55.14 -0.33
N GLU A 367 -11.57 55.22 -1.46
CA GLU A 367 -11.81 54.38 -2.63
C GLU A 367 -11.59 52.88 -2.33
N LEU A 368 -10.53 52.54 -1.59
CA LEU A 368 -10.25 51.15 -1.20
C LEU A 368 -11.31 50.60 -0.22
N TYR A 369 -11.81 51.43 0.71
CA TYR A 369 -12.92 51.04 1.57
C TYR A 369 -14.21 50.81 0.78
N GLN A 370 -14.50 51.67 -0.20
CA GLN A 370 -15.66 51.51 -1.07
C GLN A 370 -15.59 50.21 -1.86
N GLN A 371 -14.44 49.91 -2.47
CA GLN A 371 -14.22 48.63 -3.16
C GLN A 371 -14.37 47.44 -2.21
N ALA A 372 -13.91 47.55 -0.96
CA ALA A 372 -14.07 46.48 0.03
C ALA A 372 -15.56 46.21 0.34
N PHE A 373 -16.38 47.25 0.50
CA PHE A 373 -17.82 47.11 0.70
C PHE A 373 -18.50 46.41 -0.48
N GLU A 374 -18.12 46.76 -1.71
CA GLU A 374 -18.63 46.08 -2.91
C GLU A 374 -18.27 44.58 -2.92
N LYS A 375 -17.05 44.21 -2.50
CA LYS A 375 -16.68 42.80 -2.41
C LYS A 375 -17.48 42.07 -1.32
N TYR A 376 -17.70 42.67 -0.16
CA TYR A 376 -18.53 42.05 0.88
C TYR A 376 -19.99 41.89 0.46
N ALA A 377 -20.53 42.85 -0.30
CA ALA A 377 -21.87 42.73 -0.89
C ALA A 377 -21.96 41.49 -1.80
N LYS A 378 -21.01 41.34 -2.73
CA LYS A 378 -20.92 40.16 -3.61
C LYS A 378 -20.64 38.84 -2.87
N ALA A 379 -20.01 38.89 -1.70
CA ALA A 379 -19.84 37.70 -0.87
C ALA A 379 -21.14 37.27 -0.15
N SER A 380 -22.14 38.15 -0.10
CA SER A 380 -23.41 37.95 0.61
C SER A 380 -24.62 37.76 -0.32
N GLU A 381 -24.46 38.11 -1.60
CA GLU A 381 -25.30 37.68 -2.72
C GLU A 381 -25.07 36.20 -3.00
#